data_AF-A0A1G1Z1F9-F1
#
_entry.id   AF-A0A1G1Z1F9-F1
#
_cell.length_a   1.000
_cell.length_b   1.000
_cell.length_c   1.000
_cell.angle_alpha   90.00
_cell.angle_beta   90.00
_cell.angle_gamma   90.00
#
_symmetry.space_group_name_H-M   'P 1'
#
loop_
_entity.id
_entity.type
_entity.pdbx_description
1 polymer ?
#
loop_
_entity_poly.entity_id
_entity_poly.type
_entity_poly.pdbx_seq_one_letter_code
_entity_poly.pdbx_strand_id
1 'polypeptide(L)'
;MWLRDKYGVENTYLFIGLVPGNKDLYTRLQEMGYVLVYKEVTYDGAGKVKGNRDADLVLKTVVDYYEKRFSKATLVTSDGDYAGLVKFLRERDSFQSLISPSNKCSYLLRKLDIPIVYLDTQKDKLKKRS
;
A
#
# COMPACT_ATOMS: atom_id res chain seq x y z
N MET A 1 11.44 11.94 -0.87
CA MET A 1 10.27 11.15 -1.35
C MET A 1 9.18 11.38 -0.33
N TRP A 2 7.98 11.85 -0.70
CA TRP A 2 6.99 12.37 0.28
C TRP A 2 6.68 11.43 1.46
N LEU A 3 6.62 10.11 1.23
CA LEU A 3 6.43 9.11 2.29
C LEU A 3 7.60 9.10 3.29
N ARG A 4 8.84 9.15 2.79
CA ARG A 4 10.05 9.24 3.61
C ARG A 4 10.07 10.55 4.40
N ASP A 5 9.81 11.66 3.73
CA ASP A 5 9.97 12.99 4.31
C ASP A 5 8.89 13.30 5.36
N LYS A 6 7.66 12.78 5.17
CA LYS A 6 6.51 13.05 6.05
C LYS A 6 6.26 11.97 7.10
N TYR A 7 6.57 10.71 6.78
CA TYR A 7 6.26 9.57 7.64
C TYR A 7 7.50 8.78 8.07
N GLY A 8 8.70 9.16 7.64
CA GLY A 8 9.92 8.42 7.98
C GLY A 8 9.97 7.02 7.36
N VAL A 9 9.20 6.78 6.29
CA VAL A 9 9.17 5.47 5.63
C VAL A 9 10.52 5.17 4.97
N GLU A 10 11.20 4.14 5.48
CA GLU A 10 12.47 3.64 4.94
C GLU A 10 12.25 2.69 3.76
N ASN A 11 11.34 1.73 3.91
CA ASN A 11 11.03 0.71 2.89
C ASN A 11 9.60 0.89 2.39
N THR A 12 9.42 0.97 1.07
CA THR A 12 8.09 1.09 0.45
C THR A 12 7.85 -0.08 -0.51
N TYR A 13 6.90 -0.95 -0.17
CA TYR A 13 6.53 -2.08 -1.02
C TYR A 13 5.33 -1.73 -1.89
N LEU A 14 5.39 -2.08 -3.18
CA LEU A 14 4.28 -1.96 -4.10
C LEU A 14 3.93 -3.31 -4.71
N PHE A 15 2.76 -3.84 -4.35
CA PHE A 15 2.23 -5.09 -4.88
C PHE A 15 1.58 -4.83 -6.23
N ILE A 16 2.18 -5.34 -7.31
CA ILE A 16 1.76 -5.04 -8.69
C ILE A 16 1.71 -6.30 -9.54
N GLY A 17 0.77 -6.37 -10.49
CA GLY A 17 0.75 -7.48 -11.45
C GLY A 17 1.86 -7.33 -12.48
N LEU A 18 2.53 -8.43 -12.82
CA LEU A 18 3.55 -8.44 -13.87
C LEU A 18 2.89 -8.48 -15.25
N VAL A 19 3.07 -7.41 -16.02
CA VAL A 19 2.55 -7.24 -17.38
C VAL A 19 3.73 -6.84 -18.27
N PRO A 20 4.09 -7.64 -19.29
CA PRO A 20 5.29 -7.40 -20.10
C PRO A 20 5.38 -5.98 -20.70
N GLY A 21 4.25 -5.39 -21.09
CA GLY A 21 4.19 -4.04 -21.67
C GLY A 21 4.48 -2.88 -20.71
N ASN A 22 4.59 -3.13 -19.40
CA ASN A 22 4.74 -2.09 -18.37
C ASN A 22 6.19 -1.93 -17.88
N LYS A 23 7.19 -2.43 -18.62
CA LYS A 23 8.60 -2.43 -18.19
C LYS A 23 9.10 -1.04 -17.78
N ASP A 24 8.83 -0.02 -18.59
CA ASP A 24 9.30 1.35 -18.31
C ASP A 24 8.65 1.94 -17.04
N LEU A 25 7.39 1.60 -16.77
CA LEU A 25 6.70 1.95 -15.53
C LEU A 25 7.39 1.29 -14.33
N TYR A 26 7.73 0.00 -14.43
CA TYR A 26 8.40 -0.72 -13.35
C TYR A 26 9.77 -0.13 -13.05
N THR A 27 10.58 0.12 -14.08
CA THR A 27 11.89 0.77 -13.93
C THR A 27 11.75 2.11 -13.19
N ARG A 28 10.83 2.97 -13.65
CA ARG A 28 10.61 4.28 -13.03
C ARG A 28 10.19 4.17 -11.56
N LEU A 29 9.33 3.21 -11.21
CA LEU A 29 8.91 2.99 -9.82
C LEU A 29 10.07 2.50 -8.95
N GLN A 30 10.92 1.60 -9.47
CA GLN A 30 12.10 1.14 -8.73
C GLN A 30 13.13 2.26 -8.53
N GLU A 31 13.37 3.09 -9.54
CA GLU A 31 14.23 4.28 -9.45
C GLU A 31 13.72 5.30 -8.41
N MET A 32 12.40 5.37 -8.19
CA MET A 32 11.80 6.18 -7.13
C MET A 32 11.97 5.56 -5.72
N GLY A 33 12.49 4.34 -5.61
CA GLY A 33 12.76 3.64 -4.35
C GLY A 33 11.66 2.67 -3.91
N TYR A 34 10.74 2.28 -4.80
CA TYR A 34 9.76 1.25 -4.50
C TYR A 34 10.34 -0.15 -4.68
N VAL A 35 10.09 -1.03 -3.70
CA VAL A 35 10.31 -2.47 -3.82
C VAL A 35 9.06 -3.07 -4.48
N LEU A 36 9.19 -3.44 -5.76
CA LEU A 36 8.09 -4.05 -6.50
C LEU A 36 7.93 -5.53 -6.11
N VAL A 37 6.77 -5.87 -5.57
CA VAL A 37 6.38 -7.26 -5.31
C VAL A 37 5.47 -7.70 -6.45
N TYR A 38 6.04 -8.42 -7.39
CA TYR A 38 5.34 -8.88 -8.58
C TYR A 38 4.43 -10.06 -8.25
N LYS A 39 3.18 -9.98 -8.73
CA LYS A 39 2.27 -11.12 -8.77
C LYS A 39 2.14 -11.63 -10.19
N GLU A 40 2.17 -12.95 -10.35
CA GLU A 40 1.77 -13.58 -11.59
C GLU A 40 0.32 -13.19 -11.92
N VAL A 41 0.11 -12.83 -13.17
CA VAL A 41 -1.21 -12.50 -13.70
C VAL A 41 -1.80 -13.80 -14.24
N THR A 42 -2.69 -14.43 -13.46
CA THR A 42 -3.47 -15.55 -14.01
C THR A 42 -4.65 -15.00 -14.79
N TYR A 43 -4.96 -15.56 -15.95
CA TYR A 43 -6.15 -15.22 -16.72
C TYR A 43 -7.22 -16.27 -16.43
N ASP A 44 -8.46 -15.85 -16.21
CA ASP A 44 -9.58 -16.78 -16.21
C ASP A 44 -9.86 -17.28 -17.64
N GLY A 45 -10.76 -18.26 -17.77
CA GLY A 45 -11.14 -18.84 -19.07
C GLY A 45 -11.78 -17.83 -20.04
N ALA A 46 -12.06 -16.60 -19.61
CA ALA A 46 -12.58 -15.50 -20.42
C ALA A 46 -11.51 -14.42 -20.72
N GLY A 47 -10.25 -14.66 -20.35
CA GLY A 47 -9.15 -13.72 -20.59
C GLY A 47 -9.11 -12.54 -19.59
N LYS A 48 -9.87 -12.59 -18.50
CA LYS A 48 -9.83 -11.57 -17.44
C LYS A 48 -8.77 -11.93 -16.41
N VAL A 49 -8.00 -10.93 -16.00
CA VAL A 49 -6.99 -11.10 -14.95
C VAL A 49 -7.65 -11.50 -13.62
N LYS A 50 -7.30 -12.68 -13.12
CA LYS A 50 -7.59 -13.21 -11.80
C LYS A 50 -6.34 -13.06 -10.93
N GLY A 51 -6.49 -12.38 -9.80
CA GLY A 51 -5.42 -12.26 -8.82
C GLY A 51 -5.96 -11.62 -7.55
N ASN A 52 -5.98 -12.39 -6.45
CA ASN A 52 -6.22 -11.83 -5.13
C ASN A 52 -4.94 -11.10 -4.71
N ARG A 53 -4.89 -9.78 -4.91
CA ARG A 53 -3.74 -8.96 -4.53
C ARG A 53 -3.61 -8.84 -3.01
N ASP A 54 -4.73 -8.93 -2.31
CA ASP A 54 -4.86 -8.55 -0.91
C ASP A 54 -4.25 -9.59 0.04
N ALA A 55 -4.37 -10.88 -0.28
CA ALA A 55 -3.84 -11.96 0.56
C ALA A 55 -2.31 -11.88 0.78
N ASP A 56 -1.50 -11.76 -0.29
CA ASP A 56 -0.04 -11.73 -0.12
C ASP A 56 0.44 -10.43 0.55
N LEU A 57 -0.27 -9.31 0.36
CA LEU A 57 0.05 -8.08 1.07
C LEU A 57 -0.16 -8.27 2.57
N VAL A 58 -1.30 -8.83 2.96
CA VAL A 58 -1.60 -9.17 4.35
C VAL A 58 -0.54 -10.14 4.90
N LEU A 59 -0.26 -11.24 4.19
CA LEU A 59 0.70 -12.24 4.63
C LEU A 59 2.10 -11.66 4.79
N LYS A 60 2.61 -10.93 3.79
CA LYS A 60 3.93 -10.28 3.85
C LYS A 60 4.02 -9.32 5.03
N THR A 61 2.99 -8.50 5.27
CA THR A 61 2.97 -7.55 6.38
C THR A 61 3.02 -8.26 7.72
N VAL A 62 2.29 -9.37 7.87
CA VAL A 62 2.29 -10.17 9.10
C VAL A 62 3.64 -10.86 9.31
N VAL A 63 4.22 -11.45 8.27
CA VAL A 63 5.56 -12.06 8.31
C VAL A 63 6.61 -11.02 8.70
N ASP A 64 6.62 -9.87 8.03
CA ASP A 64 7.59 -8.80 8.31
C ASP A 64 7.47 -8.26 9.74
N TYR A 65 6.25 -8.19 10.28
CA TYR A 65 6.03 -7.82 11.68
C TYR A 65 6.68 -8.84 12.62
N TYR A 66 6.41 -10.13 12.45
CA TYR A 66 6.96 -11.18 13.32
C TYR A 66 8.47 -11.35 13.17
N GLU A 67 9.02 -11.11 11.98
CA GLU A 67 10.46 -11.09 11.72
C GLU A 67 11.13 -9.77 12.13
N LYS A 68 10.38 -8.83 12.73
CA LYS A 68 10.88 -7.54 13.23
C LYS A 68 11.57 -6.70 12.15
N ARG A 69 11.06 -6.77 10.91
CA ARG A 69 11.57 -6.01 9.75
C ARG A 69 11.09 -4.56 9.71
N PHE A 70 10.12 -4.20 10.55
CA PHE A 70 9.67 -2.83 10.77
C PHE A 70 9.15 -2.65 12.19
N SER A 71 9.14 -1.40 12.68
CA SER A 71 8.54 -1.01 13.96
C SER A 71 7.12 -0.47 13.80
N LYS A 72 6.90 0.35 12.77
CA LYS A 72 5.61 0.92 12.41
C LYS A 72 5.35 0.76 10.90
N ALA A 73 4.08 0.63 10.53
CA ALA A 73 3.65 0.50 9.13
C ALA A 73 2.66 1.61 8.74
N THR A 74 2.86 2.14 7.54
CA THR A 74 1.91 3.02 6.85
C THR A 74 1.30 2.26 5.68
N LEU A 75 -0.03 2.18 5.63
CA LEU A 75 -0.76 1.48 4.57
C LEU A 75 -1.32 2.48 3.56
N VAL A 76 -1.13 2.23 2.27
CA VAL A 76 -1.71 3.05 1.20
C VAL A 76 -2.87 2.28 0.56
N THR A 77 -4.10 2.52 1.02
CA THR A 77 -5.30 1.86 0.49
C THR A 77 -6.57 2.62 0.85
N SER A 78 -7.61 2.45 0.03
CA SER A 78 -8.99 2.86 0.32
C SER A 78 -9.91 1.67 0.58
N ASP A 79 -9.41 0.44 0.46
CA ASP A 79 -10.21 -0.79 0.44
C ASP A 79 -10.51 -1.33 1.86
N GLY A 80 -11.78 -1.62 2.12
CA GLY A 80 -12.27 -2.09 3.40
C GLY A 80 -11.73 -3.45 3.82
N ASP A 81 -11.28 -4.27 2.87
CA ASP A 81 -10.77 -5.61 3.13
C ASP A 81 -9.48 -5.58 4.00
N TYR A 82 -8.76 -4.46 3.99
CA TYR A 82 -7.58 -4.25 4.84
C TYR A 82 -7.93 -3.84 6.29
N ALA A 83 -9.21 -3.66 6.64
CA ALA A 83 -9.59 -3.29 8.01
C ALA A 83 -9.07 -4.31 9.05
N GLY A 84 -9.06 -5.60 8.71
CA GLY A 84 -8.48 -6.65 9.56
C GLY A 84 -6.99 -6.46 9.80
N LEU A 85 -6.22 -6.15 8.75
CA LEU A 85 -4.79 -5.90 8.85
C LEU A 85 -4.48 -4.64 9.67
N VAL A 86 -5.24 -3.56 9.45
CA VAL A 86 -5.10 -2.33 10.24
C VAL A 86 -5.36 -2.59 11.72
N LYS A 87 -6.43 -3.33 12.04
CA LYS A 87 -6.74 -3.72 13.42
C LYS A 87 -5.59 -4.54 14.04
N PHE A 88 -5.10 -5.55 13.33
CA PHE A 88 -3.97 -6.37 13.76
C PHE A 88 -2.73 -5.53 14.13
N LEU A 89 -2.36 -4.57 13.27
CA LEU A 89 -1.20 -3.71 13.48
C LEU A 89 -1.41 -2.75 14.66
N ARG A 90 -2.60 -2.16 14.77
CA ARG A 90 -2.93 -1.21 15.84
C ARG A 90 -2.90 -1.87 17.22
N GLU A 91 -3.45 -3.07 17.36
CA GLU A 91 -3.42 -3.84 18.62
C GLU A 91 -2.00 -4.18 19.09
N ARG A 92 -1.02 -4.12 18.19
CA ARG A 92 0.40 -4.40 18.44
C ARG A 92 1.25 -3.13 18.53
N ASP A 93 0.60 -1.96 18.57
CA ASP A 93 1.27 -0.67 18.47
C ASP A 93 2.26 -0.60 17.28
N SER A 94 1.91 -1.20 16.15
CA SER A 94 2.74 -1.24 14.93
C SER A 94 2.11 -0.50 13.74
N PHE A 95 0.98 0.18 13.96
CA PHE A 95 0.31 0.99 12.96
C PHE A 95 0.69 2.47 13.10
N GLN A 96 1.05 3.12 11.99
CA GLN A 96 1.37 4.56 11.96
C GLN A 96 0.24 5.38 11.36
N SER A 97 -0.17 5.05 10.14
CA SER A 97 -1.16 5.83 9.39
C SER A 97 -1.73 5.05 8.22
N LEU A 98 -2.95 5.41 7.82
CA LEU A 98 -3.56 5.01 6.57
C LEU A 98 -3.52 6.19 5.60
N ILE A 99 -3.03 5.96 4.40
CA ILE A 99 -3.04 6.93 3.31
C ILE A 99 -4.07 6.44 2.29
N SER A 100 -5.18 7.15 2.17
CA SER A 100 -6.20 6.86 1.19
C SER A 100 -5.87 7.56 -0.13
N PRO A 101 -5.70 6.83 -1.25
CA PRO A 101 -5.45 7.44 -2.56
C PRO A 101 -6.54 8.41 -3.01
N SER A 102 -7.78 8.19 -2.58
CA SER A 102 -8.91 9.07 -2.90
C SER A 102 -9.78 9.37 -1.68
N ASN A 103 -10.68 10.35 -1.81
CA ASN A 103 -11.71 10.62 -0.80
C ASN A 103 -12.76 9.48 -0.65
N LYS A 104 -12.76 8.49 -1.55
CA LYS A 104 -13.64 7.31 -1.51
C LYS A 104 -13.02 6.18 -0.67
N CYS A 105 -12.58 6.48 0.55
CA CYS A 105 -12.09 5.47 1.50
C CYS A 105 -13.25 4.62 2.03
N SER A 106 -13.08 3.31 2.23
CA SER A 106 -14.13 2.44 2.76
C SER A 106 -14.59 2.85 4.16
N TYR A 107 -15.90 2.74 4.43
CA TYR A 107 -16.48 2.99 5.75
C TYR A 107 -15.86 2.09 6.83
N LEU A 108 -15.49 0.85 6.47
CA LEU A 108 -14.85 -0.10 7.38
C LEU A 108 -13.52 0.41 7.91
N LEU A 109 -12.76 1.16 7.11
CA LEU A 109 -11.51 1.80 7.52
C LEU A 109 -11.78 3.08 8.31
N ARG A 110 -12.72 3.91 7.86
CA ARG A 110 -13.04 5.20 8.52
C ARG A 110 -13.54 5.03 9.95
N LYS A 111 -14.27 3.95 10.24
CA LYS A 111 -14.81 3.69 11.59
C LYS A 111 -13.78 3.14 12.58
N LEU A 112 -12.54 2.88 12.15
CA LEU A 112 -11.50 2.30 13.02
C LEU A 112 -10.87 3.33 13.95
N ASP A 113 -11.22 4.62 13.89
CA ASP A 113 -10.60 5.67 14.70
C ASP A 113 -9.07 5.65 14.60
N ILE A 114 -8.58 5.81 13.37
CA ILE A 114 -7.16 5.76 13.02
C ILE A 114 -6.74 7.05 12.30
N PRO A 115 -5.45 7.40 12.30
CA PRO A 115 -4.94 8.47 11.45
C PRO A 115 -5.14 8.14 9.96
N ILE A 116 -6.02 8.87 9.27
CA ILE A 116 -6.25 8.75 7.82
C ILE A 116 -5.83 10.03 7.12
N VAL A 117 -5.00 9.90 6.07
CA VAL A 117 -4.61 11.01 5.19
C VAL A 117 -5.12 10.76 3.78
N TYR A 118 -5.88 11.71 3.24
CA TYR A 118 -6.42 11.63 1.88
C TYR A 118 -5.50 12.32 0.88
N LEU A 119 -4.93 11.57 -0.07
CA LEU A 119 -4.00 12.12 -1.07
C LEU A 119 -4.66 13.16 -1.98
N ASP A 120 -5.96 13.03 -2.24
CA ASP A 120 -6.72 14.04 -3.00
C ASP A 120 -6.59 15.45 -2.40
N THR A 121 -6.58 15.56 -1.06
CA THR A 121 -6.40 16.84 -0.36
C THR A 121 -4.96 17.34 -0.34
N GLN A 122 -4.02 16.50 -0.77
CA GLN A 122 -2.59 16.81 -0.83
C GLN A 122 -2.11 17.08 -2.26
N LYS A 123 -2.95 16.90 -3.29
CA LYS A 123 -2.56 17.04 -4.71
C LYS A 123 -1.88 18.37 -5.01
N ASP A 124 -2.40 19.47 -4.50
CA ASP A 124 -1.82 20.80 -4.76
C ASP A 124 -0.49 21.03 -4.05
N LYS A 125 -0.27 20.33 -2.93
CA LYS A 125 1.01 20.35 -2.20
C LYS A 125 2.04 19.43 -2.84
N LEU A 126 1.59 18.32 -3.45
CA LEU A 126 2.43 17.34 -4.14
C LEU A 126 2.91 17.86 -5.51
N LYS A 127 2.09 18.64 -6.22
CA LYS A 127 2.48 19.28 -7.50
C LYS A 127 3.58 20.33 -7.39
N LYS A 128 3.73 20.98 -6.23
CA LYS A 128 4.72 22.07 -6.04
C LYS A 128 6.16 21.59 -5.76
N ARG A 129 6.42 20.28 -5.78
CA ARG A 129 7.73 19.70 -5.43
C ARG A 129 8.30 18.76 -6.51
N SER A 130 7.80 18.81 -7.74
CA SER A 130 8.36 18.13 -8.91
C SER A 130 9.15 19.08 -9.79
#